data_AF-A0A7V3AGD9-F1
#
_entry.id   AF-A0A7V3AGD9-F1
#
_cell.length_a   1.000
_cell.length_b   1.000
_cell.length_c   1.000
_cell.angle_alpha   90.00
_cell.angle_beta   90.00
_cell.angle_gamma   90.00
#
_symmetry.space_group_name_H-M   'P 1'
#
loop_
_entity.id
_entity.type
_entity.pdbx_description
1 polymer ?
#
loop_
_entity_poly.entity_id
_entity_poly.type
_entity_poly.pdbx_seq_one_letter_code
_entity_poly.pdbx_strand_id
1 'polypeptide(L)'
;TKSTMTTYFAKEFPDRLFECGIAEANMVGIGAGLALAGQIPFVSSFSAFVMTKGFEQLRVLVAYPNANVKVVGTHSGISIGEDGPSQMSVEEIALACALPNFVVLSPADEVATRWAVRWAASHVGPVFIRTGRPKAPIIYNSDASFEIGKAVQLVDGADVTIVATGLMVAEALLAAGQLESEGISARVLDIHTIKPLDEEALERAARETGALVVVEEHLVDSGLGVRVAQQTGQRRDGLCVAPHAQRADDPHPQPAFQPAQRLTQRLFDGRIGNRLERIAGHVRQLLVAQQGGQRRHGRLGPATRQGHAGIGLRLLRGARLEHLDQFGLVLVARCAPGDERHAGDQKKCAPFRCPIQVLHDPFLAPRSPFPFPVGRQ
;
A
#
# COMPACT_ATOMS: atom_id res chain seq x y z
N THR A 1 -7.84 25.16 11.33
CA THR A 1 -7.64 24.67 12.71
C THR A 1 -6.15 24.43 12.98
N LYS A 2 -5.75 24.25 14.26
CA LYS A 2 -4.34 24.00 14.65
C LYS A 2 -3.83 22.67 14.11
N SER A 3 -4.64 21.62 14.15
CA SER A 3 -4.22 20.26 13.77
C SER A 3 -3.96 20.11 12.27
N THR A 4 -4.80 20.71 11.42
CA THR A 4 -4.59 20.68 9.96
C THR A 4 -3.60 21.73 9.45
N MET A 5 -3.02 22.53 10.34
CA MET A 5 -2.13 23.65 10.05
C MET A 5 -2.76 24.78 9.19
N THR A 6 -4.06 24.74 8.87
CA THR A 6 -4.73 25.83 8.14
C THR A 6 -4.79 27.14 8.93
N THR A 7 -4.44 27.12 10.22
CA THR A 7 -4.23 28.33 11.02
C THR A 7 -3.16 29.27 10.44
N TYR A 8 -2.16 28.76 9.72
CA TYR A 8 -1.15 29.61 9.10
C TYR A 8 -1.73 30.40 7.93
N PHE A 9 -2.55 29.73 7.11
CA PHE A 9 -3.30 30.40 6.04
C PHE A 9 -4.28 31.44 6.61
N ALA A 10 -5.00 31.11 7.68
CA ALA A 10 -5.91 32.04 8.36
C ALA A 10 -5.21 33.31 8.86
N LYS A 11 -3.96 33.18 9.33
CA LYS A 11 -3.17 34.31 9.84
C LYS A 11 -2.79 35.27 8.72
N GLU A 12 -2.48 34.76 7.54
CA GLU A 12 -2.05 35.55 6.38
C GLU A 12 -3.23 36.07 5.55
N PHE A 13 -4.30 35.28 5.46
CA PHE A 13 -5.49 35.57 4.65
C PHE A 13 -6.79 35.32 5.44
N PRO A 14 -7.06 36.11 6.49
CA PRO A 14 -8.21 35.89 7.37
C PRO A 14 -9.54 35.93 6.63
N ASP A 15 -9.70 36.83 5.66
CA ASP A 15 -10.94 37.00 4.87
C ASP A 15 -11.17 35.88 3.84
N ARG A 16 -10.23 34.93 3.73
CA ARG A 16 -10.33 33.78 2.81
C ARG A 16 -10.38 32.44 3.53
N LEU A 17 -10.52 32.44 4.86
CA LEU A 17 -10.72 31.23 5.65
C LEU A 17 -12.17 31.16 6.16
N PHE A 18 -12.84 30.07 5.83
CA PHE A 18 -14.20 29.78 6.29
C PHE A 18 -14.19 28.64 7.30
N GLU A 19 -14.38 28.95 8.59
CA GLU A 19 -14.55 27.93 9.63
C GLU A 19 -15.95 27.32 9.53
N CYS A 20 -16.00 26.00 9.36
CA CYS A 20 -17.23 25.26 9.12
C CYS A 20 -17.71 24.46 10.34
N GLY A 21 -16.97 24.50 11.45
CA GLY A 21 -17.24 23.69 12.64
C GLY A 21 -17.05 22.20 12.39
N ILE A 22 -17.60 21.36 13.27
CA ILE A 22 -17.53 19.89 13.15
C ILE A 22 -18.66 19.42 12.21
N ALA A 23 -18.55 19.78 10.93
CA ALA A 23 -19.58 19.52 9.93
C ALA A 23 -18.96 19.27 8.55
N GLU A 24 -18.19 18.19 8.39
CA GLU A 24 -17.41 17.92 7.18
C GLU A 24 -18.27 17.78 5.93
N ALA A 25 -19.47 17.19 6.03
CA ALA A 25 -20.44 17.17 4.94
C ALA A 25 -20.81 18.59 4.47
N ASN A 26 -21.12 19.48 5.42
CA ASN A 26 -21.43 20.88 5.13
C ASN A 26 -20.21 21.63 4.57
N MET A 27 -19.01 21.40 5.13
CA MET A 27 -17.75 21.96 4.64
C MET A 27 -17.51 21.59 3.17
N VAL A 28 -17.75 20.33 2.78
CA VAL A 28 -17.65 19.89 1.38
C VAL A 28 -18.70 20.59 0.52
N GLY A 29 -19.94 20.73 1.00
CA GLY A 29 -20.99 21.46 0.28
C GLY A 29 -20.66 22.94 0.04
N ILE A 30 -20.14 23.63 1.06
CA ILE A 30 -19.64 25.01 0.96
C ILE A 30 -18.48 25.08 -0.04
N GLY A 31 -17.53 24.14 0.05
CA GLY A 31 -16.44 24.03 -0.91
C GLY A 31 -16.94 23.87 -2.35
N ALA A 32 -17.89 22.97 -2.59
CA ALA A 32 -18.48 22.79 -3.92
C ALA A 32 -19.15 24.08 -4.42
N GLY A 33 -19.92 24.77 -3.57
CA GLY A 33 -20.54 26.05 -3.92
C GLY A 33 -19.53 27.15 -4.27
N LEU A 34 -18.46 27.27 -3.48
CA LEU A 34 -17.35 28.21 -3.75
C LEU A 34 -16.66 27.89 -5.08
N ALA A 35 -16.42 26.62 -5.38
CA ALA A 35 -15.83 26.21 -6.65
C ALA A 35 -16.72 26.58 -7.84
N LEU A 36 -18.03 26.37 -7.74
CA LEU A 36 -19.00 26.76 -8.76
C LEU A 36 -19.12 28.29 -8.92
N ALA A 37 -18.80 29.05 -7.87
CA ALA A 37 -18.71 30.51 -7.90
C ALA A 37 -17.35 31.03 -8.41
N GLY A 38 -16.49 30.17 -8.96
CA GLY A 38 -15.22 30.54 -9.58
C GLY A 38 -14.03 30.64 -8.62
N GLN A 39 -14.18 30.20 -7.36
CA GLN A 39 -13.07 30.12 -6.40
C GLN A 39 -12.31 28.79 -6.52
N ILE A 40 -11.16 28.70 -5.86
CA ILE A 40 -10.35 27.46 -5.75
C ILE A 40 -10.30 27.03 -4.27
N PRO A 41 -11.34 26.37 -3.76
CA PRO A 41 -11.44 26.04 -2.35
C PRO A 41 -10.58 24.84 -1.98
N PHE A 42 -9.83 24.99 -0.88
CA PHE A 42 -9.18 23.90 -0.17
C PHE A 42 -9.99 23.57 1.09
N VAL A 43 -10.70 22.44 1.09
CA VAL A 43 -11.40 21.92 2.28
C VAL A 43 -10.47 20.98 3.04
N SER A 44 -10.35 21.15 4.36
CA SER A 44 -9.38 20.39 5.16
C SER A 44 -9.96 19.94 6.50
N SER A 45 -9.84 18.64 6.77
CA SER A 45 -10.11 18.01 8.06
C SER A 45 -9.19 16.78 8.20
N PHE A 46 -9.42 15.95 9.22
CA PHE A 46 -8.76 14.65 9.28
C PHE A 46 -9.33 13.77 8.16
N SER A 47 -8.49 12.93 7.55
CA SER A 47 -8.90 11.97 6.52
C SER A 47 -10.05 11.11 7.02
N ALA A 48 -9.96 10.63 8.26
CA ALA A 48 -10.99 9.82 8.92
C ALA A 48 -12.37 10.50 8.97
N PHE A 49 -12.44 11.84 8.85
CA PHE A 49 -13.69 12.58 8.91
C PHE A 49 -14.14 13.09 7.54
N VAL A 50 -13.24 13.72 6.77
CA VAL A 50 -13.62 14.27 5.45
C VAL A 50 -13.94 13.16 4.46
N MET A 51 -13.25 12.02 4.56
CA MET A 51 -13.46 10.89 3.65
C MET A 51 -14.58 9.96 4.08
N THR A 52 -15.06 10.03 5.32
CA THR A 52 -16.20 9.22 5.79
C THR A 52 -17.46 10.06 5.87
N LYS A 53 -17.54 11.04 6.79
CA LYS A 53 -18.68 11.94 6.97
C LYS A 53 -18.93 12.81 5.74
N GLY A 54 -17.87 13.22 5.03
CA GLY A 54 -17.98 14.03 3.81
C GLY A 54 -18.16 13.23 2.52
N PHE A 55 -18.11 11.89 2.55
CA PHE A 55 -17.99 11.07 1.35
C PHE A 55 -19.14 11.25 0.34
N GLU A 56 -20.37 11.29 0.85
CA GLU A 56 -21.56 11.43 0.01
C GLU A 56 -21.56 12.80 -0.72
N GLN A 57 -21.25 13.87 0.00
CA GLN A 57 -21.11 15.21 -0.58
C GLN A 57 -19.94 15.28 -1.56
N LEU A 58 -18.81 14.63 -1.27
CA LEU A 58 -17.70 14.53 -2.23
C LEU A 58 -18.13 13.81 -3.50
N ARG A 59 -18.95 12.76 -3.40
CA ARG A 59 -19.46 12.05 -4.57
C ARG A 59 -20.42 12.90 -5.39
N VAL A 60 -21.46 13.43 -4.75
CA VAL A 60 -22.59 14.07 -5.45
C VAL A 60 -22.27 15.51 -5.85
N LEU A 61 -21.60 16.28 -5.00
CA LEU A 61 -21.38 17.71 -5.19
C LEU A 61 -20.02 18.04 -5.82
N VAL A 62 -19.07 17.11 -5.76
CA VAL A 62 -17.69 17.35 -6.25
C VAL A 62 -17.34 16.43 -7.41
N ALA A 63 -17.37 15.12 -7.21
CA ALA A 63 -16.88 14.15 -8.18
C ALA A 63 -17.74 14.12 -9.46
N TYR A 64 -19.06 13.98 -9.31
CA TYR A 64 -19.99 13.91 -10.45
C TYR A 64 -20.02 15.18 -11.32
N PRO A 65 -20.13 16.40 -10.75
CA PRO A 65 -20.07 17.63 -11.54
C PRO A 65 -18.63 18.04 -11.92
N ASN A 66 -17.61 17.27 -11.54
CA ASN A 66 -16.20 17.60 -11.73
C ASN A 66 -15.83 18.98 -11.14
N ALA A 67 -16.37 19.31 -9.95
CA ALA A 67 -16.16 20.62 -9.33
C ALA A 67 -14.69 20.80 -8.90
N ASN A 68 -14.19 22.03 -9.01
CA ASN A 68 -12.79 22.38 -8.75
C ASN A 68 -12.44 22.48 -7.25
N VAL A 69 -12.69 21.42 -6.48
CA VAL A 69 -12.47 21.38 -5.02
C VAL A 69 -11.21 20.60 -4.69
N LYS A 70 -10.37 21.16 -3.81
CA LYS A 70 -9.16 20.50 -3.29
C LYS A 70 -9.45 20.00 -1.88
N VAL A 71 -9.35 18.70 -1.67
CA VAL A 71 -9.62 18.05 -0.39
C VAL A 71 -8.31 17.66 0.24
N VAL A 72 -8.00 18.20 1.42
CA VAL A 72 -6.78 17.89 2.16
C VAL A 72 -7.15 17.08 3.41
N GLY A 73 -6.90 15.78 3.33
CA GLY A 73 -7.08 14.85 4.43
C GLY A 73 -5.79 14.72 5.22
N THR A 74 -5.81 15.16 6.48
CA THR A 74 -4.65 15.07 7.38
C THR A 74 -4.76 13.87 8.33
N HIS A 75 -3.71 13.56 9.07
CA HIS A 75 -3.72 12.48 10.07
C HIS A 75 -4.07 11.11 9.45
N SER A 76 -3.69 10.91 8.20
CA SER A 76 -3.90 9.64 7.50
C SER A 76 -3.01 8.55 8.07
N GLY A 77 -3.45 7.30 7.94
CA GLY A 77 -2.77 6.12 8.47
C GLY A 77 -2.94 5.94 9.98
N ILE A 78 -2.08 5.11 10.55
CA ILE A 78 -2.02 4.80 11.98
C ILE A 78 -1.02 5.68 12.73
N SER A 79 -0.12 6.36 12.02
CA SER A 79 0.96 7.18 12.58
C SER A 79 0.48 8.42 13.33
N ILE A 80 -0.84 8.62 13.45
CA ILE A 80 -1.42 9.55 14.41
C ILE A 80 -1.05 9.19 15.86
N GLY A 81 -0.92 7.90 16.16
CA GLY A 81 -0.50 7.38 17.45
C GLY A 81 -1.63 7.34 18.47
N GLU A 82 -1.44 8.07 19.57
CA GLU A 82 -2.17 7.94 20.83
C GLU A 82 -3.63 8.40 20.77
N ASP A 83 -4.05 9.08 19.70
CA ASP A 83 -5.45 9.48 19.52
C ASP A 83 -6.35 8.27 19.23
N GLY A 84 -5.78 7.16 18.72
CA GLY A 84 -6.47 5.90 18.55
C GLY A 84 -7.27 5.75 17.24
N PRO A 85 -7.93 4.60 17.07
CA PRO A 85 -8.50 4.17 15.79
C PRO A 85 -9.67 5.04 15.29
N SER A 86 -10.35 5.79 16.16
CA SER A 86 -11.42 6.71 15.74
C SER A 86 -10.94 7.90 14.92
N GLN A 87 -9.64 8.20 14.96
CA GLN A 87 -9.00 9.29 14.22
C GLN A 87 -8.04 8.77 13.16
N MET A 88 -7.68 7.49 13.22
CA MET A 88 -6.91 6.82 12.18
C MET A 88 -7.76 6.68 10.93
N SER A 89 -7.15 6.95 9.78
CA SER A 89 -7.77 6.75 8.49
C SER A 89 -6.95 5.71 7.75
N VAL A 90 -7.54 4.56 7.47
CA VAL A 90 -6.87 3.44 6.77
C VAL A 90 -7.66 3.00 5.54
N GLU A 91 -8.73 3.71 5.19
CA GLU A 91 -9.63 3.46 4.08
C GLU A 91 -9.70 4.62 3.07
N GLU A 92 -9.05 5.75 3.37
CA GLU A 92 -9.16 6.99 2.59
C GLU A 92 -8.65 6.87 1.16
N ILE A 93 -7.60 6.08 0.92
CA ILE A 93 -7.08 5.89 -0.44
C ILE A 93 -8.13 5.20 -1.28
N ALA A 94 -8.77 4.15 -0.73
CA ALA A 94 -9.83 3.42 -1.41
C ALA A 94 -11.02 4.32 -1.72
N LEU A 95 -11.48 5.09 -0.73
CA LEU A 95 -12.59 6.03 -0.88
C LEU A 95 -12.28 7.12 -1.91
N ALA A 96 -11.12 7.76 -1.82
CA ALA A 96 -10.71 8.80 -2.76
C ALA A 96 -10.57 8.25 -4.19
N CYS A 97 -10.01 7.04 -4.34
CA CYS A 97 -9.87 6.42 -5.65
C CYS A 97 -11.22 6.01 -6.27
N ALA A 98 -12.22 5.69 -5.46
CA ALA A 98 -13.57 5.34 -5.91
C ALA A 98 -14.35 6.55 -6.47
N LEU A 99 -13.98 7.78 -6.09
CA LEU A 99 -14.60 8.99 -6.62
C LEU A 99 -14.14 9.25 -8.07
N PRO A 100 -15.05 9.40 -9.06
CA PRO A 100 -14.66 9.73 -10.43
C PRO A 100 -13.99 11.09 -10.51
N ASN A 101 -13.17 11.31 -11.54
CA ASN A 101 -12.44 12.56 -11.83
C ASN A 101 -11.38 13.00 -10.80
N PHE A 102 -11.39 12.43 -9.59
CA PHE A 102 -10.39 12.76 -8.57
C PHE A 102 -8.97 12.37 -8.99
N VAL A 103 -8.06 13.32 -8.83
CA VAL A 103 -6.62 13.04 -8.68
C VAL A 103 -6.32 12.78 -7.20
N VAL A 104 -5.60 11.71 -6.90
CA VAL A 104 -5.29 11.25 -5.54
C VAL A 104 -3.78 11.30 -5.32
N LEU A 105 -3.35 12.21 -4.44
CA LEU A 105 -1.95 12.46 -4.11
C LEU A 105 -1.64 12.01 -2.68
N SER A 106 -0.48 11.37 -2.50
CA SER A 106 0.05 10.90 -1.23
C SER A 106 1.54 11.24 -1.15
N PRO A 107 1.89 12.53 -0.95
CA PRO A 107 3.27 13.00 -0.91
C PRO A 107 4.06 12.36 0.24
N ALA A 108 5.34 12.04 -0.03
CA ALA A 108 6.22 11.38 0.92
C ALA A 108 6.76 12.30 2.03
N ASP A 109 7.00 13.57 1.71
CA ASP A 109 7.64 14.54 2.59
C ASP A 109 7.13 15.99 2.39
N GLU A 110 7.81 16.96 3.01
CA GLU A 110 7.46 18.39 2.88
C GLU A 110 7.61 18.92 1.45
N VAL A 111 8.66 18.53 0.73
CA VAL A 111 8.95 19.02 -0.62
C VAL A 111 7.88 18.53 -1.59
N ALA A 112 7.57 17.24 -1.55
CA ALA A 112 6.48 16.65 -2.33
C ALA A 112 5.12 17.25 -1.93
N THR A 113 4.88 17.54 -0.65
CA THR A 113 3.63 18.18 -0.20
C THR A 113 3.51 19.61 -0.74
N ARG A 114 4.59 20.39 -0.71
CA ARG A 114 4.63 21.75 -1.27
C ARG A 114 4.36 21.75 -2.76
N TRP A 115 4.96 20.81 -3.50
CA TRP A 115 4.63 20.60 -4.91
C TRP A 115 3.16 20.22 -5.10
N ALA A 116 2.65 19.22 -4.37
CA ALA A 116 1.29 18.72 -4.50
C ALA A 116 0.24 19.83 -4.29
N VAL A 117 0.43 20.69 -3.28
CA VAL A 117 -0.46 21.83 -3.01
C VAL A 117 -0.41 22.86 -4.15
N ARG A 118 0.79 23.21 -4.64
CA ARG A 118 0.95 24.16 -5.75
C ARG A 118 0.34 23.62 -7.05
N TRP A 119 0.61 22.36 -7.35
CA TRP A 119 0.04 21.69 -8.51
C TRP A 119 -1.49 21.64 -8.41
N ALA A 120 -2.03 21.22 -7.25
CA ALA A 120 -3.47 21.14 -7.03
C ALA A 120 -4.17 22.49 -7.19
N ALA A 121 -3.53 23.59 -6.77
CA ALA A 121 -4.03 24.95 -6.96
C ALA A 121 -4.10 25.36 -8.45
N SER A 122 -3.19 24.85 -9.28
CA SER A 122 -3.18 25.12 -10.73
C SER A 122 -4.08 24.18 -11.55
N HIS A 123 -4.44 23.02 -11.00
CA HIS A 123 -5.28 22.04 -11.66
C HIS A 123 -6.76 22.44 -11.62
N VAL A 124 -7.51 22.22 -12.71
CA VAL A 124 -8.96 22.36 -12.74
C VAL A 124 -9.60 20.98 -12.63
N GLY A 125 -10.30 20.75 -11.52
CA GLY A 125 -10.91 19.47 -11.19
C GLY A 125 -10.65 19.06 -9.73
N PRO A 126 -11.28 17.98 -9.27
CA PRO A 126 -11.18 17.57 -7.88
C PRO A 126 -9.86 16.87 -7.57
N VAL A 127 -9.28 17.19 -6.42
CA VAL A 127 -8.02 16.61 -5.94
C VAL A 127 -8.18 16.19 -4.48
N PHE A 128 -7.69 15.00 -4.14
CA PHE A 128 -7.46 14.60 -2.75
C PHE A 128 -5.96 14.57 -2.46
N ILE A 129 -5.53 15.24 -1.39
CA ILE A 129 -4.16 15.25 -0.91
C ILE A 129 -4.15 14.59 0.48
N ARG A 130 -3.50 13.44 0.57
CA ARG A 130 -3.30 12.65 1.79
C ARG A 130 -2.05 13.14 2.52
N THR A 131 -2.20 13.61 3.76
CA THR A 131 -1.07 13.99 4.61
C THR A 131 -1.11 13.28 5.97
N GLY A 132 0.07 13.15 6.59
CA GLY A 132 0.25 12.56 7.91
C GLY A 132 0.27 13.60 9.04
N ARG A 133 0.29 13.11 10.29
CA ARG A 133 0.53 13.90 11.51
C ARG A 133 2.02 14.07 11.87
N PRO A 134 2.86 13.01 11.86
CA PRO A 134 4.23 13.13 12.34
C PRO A 134 5.08 13.98 11.38
N LYS A 135 6.20 14.48 11.89
CA LYS A 135 7.23 15.07 11.03
C LYS A 135 7.81 13.96 10.16
N ALA A 136 7.67 14.11 8.84
CA ALA A 136 8.28 13.20 7.89
C ALA A 136 9.77 13.54 7.69
N PRO A 137 10.64 12.55 7.45
CA PRO A 137 11.98 12.79 6.92
C PRO A 137 11.90 13.52 5.58
N ILE A 138 12.86 14.40 5.30
CA ILE A 138 13.00 15.01 3.98
C ILE A 138 13.73 14.02 3.07
N ILE A 139 13.07 13.61 2.01
CA ILE A 139 13.54 12.64 1.02
C ILE A 139 14.01 13.37 -0.24
N TYR A 140 13.27 14.40 -0.64
CA TYR A 140 13.52 15.14 -1.86
C TYR A 140 14.33 16.41 -1.61
N ASN A 141 15.21 16.73 -2.56
CA ASN A 141 15.84 18.04 -2.62
C ASN A 141 14.81 19.11 -3.03
N SER A 142 15.09 20.37 -2.68
CA SER A 142 14.18 21.49 -2.93
C SER A 142 13.85 21.75 -4.41
N ASP A 143 14.70 21.27 -5.31
CA ASP A 143 14.58 21.37 -6.77
C ASP A 143 13.97 20.13 -7.43
N ALA A 144 13.53 19.14 -6.63
CA ALA A 144 12.87 17.94 -7.14
C ALA A 144 11.66 18.29 -8.00
N SER A 145 11.58 17.66 -9.17
CA SER A 145 10.47 17.76 -10.10
C SER A 145 9.57 16.54 -10.00
N PHE A 146 8.27 16.78 -10.03
CA PHE A 146 7.26 15.72 -9.99
C PHE A 146 6.26 15.92 -11.12
N GLU A 147 5.73 14.81 -11.63
CA GLU A 147 4.71 14.78 -12.67
C GLU A 147 3.54 13.90 -12.20
N ILE A 148 2.32 14.33 -12.51
CA ILE A 148 1.12 13.59 -12.12
C ILE A 148 1.06 12.26 -12.84
N GLY A 149 0.86 11.19 -12.08
CA GLY A 149 0.78 9.84 -12.62
C GLY A 149 2.13 9.28 -13.05
N LYS A 150 3.24 9.91 -12.65
CA LYS A 150 4.59 9.36 -12.81
C LYS A 150 5.19 9.02 -11.46
N ALA A 151 5.70 7.80 -11.32
CA ALA A 151 6.40 7.34 -10.13
C ALA A 151 7.82 7.92 -10.10
N VAL A 152 8.37 8.14 -8.91
CA VAL A 152 9.77 8.52 -8.76
C VAL A 152 10.59 7.31 -8.33
N GLN A 153 11.60 6.95 -9.13
CA GLN A 153 12.57 5.93 -8.75
C GLN A 153 13.65 6.57 -7.89
N LEU A 154 13.68 6.21 -6.61
CA LEU A 154 14.59 6.80 -5.62
C LEU A 154 15.89 6.01 -5.48
N VAL A 155 15.82 4.70 -5.72
CA VAL A 155 16.95 3.77 -5.62
C VAL A 155 16.86 2.79 -6.79
N ASP A 156 17.98 2.57 -7.46
CA ASP A 156 18.11 1.54 -8.50
C ASP A 156 18.16 0.14 -7.87
N GLY A 157 17.72 -0.87 -8.61
CA GLY A 157 17.86 -2.25 -8.14
C GLY A 157 17.37 -3.28 -9.14
N ALA A 158 17.84 -4.52 -8.95
CA ALA A 158 17.67 -5.63 -9.88
C ALA A 158 16.96 -6.85 -9.28
N ASP A 159 16.96 -7.03 -7.96
CA ASP A 159 16.44 -8.26 -7.34
C ASP A 159 14.96 -8.16 -6.97
N VAL A 160 14.51 -6.96 -6.58
CA VAL A 160 13.13 -6.69 -6.16
C VAL A 160 12.83 -5.20 -6.29
N THR A 161 11.56 -4.83 -6.46
CA THR A 161 11.13 -3.44 -6.34
C THR A 161 10.21 -3.26 -5.13
N ILE A 162 10.55 -2.32 -4.25
CA ILE A 162 9.69 -1.84 -3.17
C ILE A 162 8.89 -0.65 -3.70
N VAL A 163 7.57 -0.77 -3.74
CA VAL A 163 6.64 0.26 -4.17
C VAL A 163 6.00 0.87 -2.93
N ALA A 164 6.28 2.14 -2.65
CA ALA A 164 5.84 2.80 -1.43
C ALA A 164 5.07 4.10 -1.72
N THR A 165 4.37 4.61 -0.71
CA THR A 165 3.71 5.92 -0.79
C THR A 165 3.63 6.59 0.57
N GLY A 166 3.60 7.94 0.57
CA GLY A 166 3.50 8.73 1.81
C GLY A 166 4.65 8.44 2.78
N LEU A 167 4.32 8.36 4.07
CA LEU A 167 5.31 8.12 5.14
C LEU A 167 6.10 6.81 4.98
N MET A 168 5.56 5.83 4.24
CA MET A 168 6.24 4.54 4.04
C MET A 168 7.41 4.60 3.07
N VAL A 169 7.59 5.69 2.32
CA VAL A 169 8.72 5.85 1.40
C VAL A 169 10.03 5.93 2.18
N ALA A 170 10.07 6.66 3.29
CA ALA A 170 11.27 6.72 4.14
C ALA A 170 11.63 5.33 4.70
N GLU A 171 10.64 4.54 5.13
CA GLU A 171 10.83 3.18 5.62
C GLU A 171 11.34 2.24 4.51
N ALA A 172 10.85 2.41 3.28
CA ALA A 172 11.32 1.66 2.12
C ALA A 172 12.79 1.95 1.77
N LEU A 173 13.22 3.21 1.87
CA LEU A 173 14.63 3.59 1.68
C LEU A 173 15.54 2.98 2.74
N LEU A 174 15.13 3.01 4.01
CA LEU A 174 15.87 2.35 5.09
C LEU A 174 15.97 0.83 4.84
N ALA A 175 14.87 0.20 4.38
CA ALA A 175 14.85 -1.22 4.07
C ALA A 175 15.77 -1.58 2.90
N ALA A 176 15.79 -0.77 1.84
CA ALA A 176 16.71 -0.94 0.73
C ALA A 176 18.18 -0.88 1.20
N GLY A 177 18.53 0.09 2.04
CA GLY A 177 19.88 0.20 2.60
C GLY A 177 20.29 -1.00 3.48
N GLN A 178 19.36 -1.55 4.27
CA GLN A 178 19.61 -2.78 5.03
C GLN A 178 19.79 -3.98 4.10
N LEU A 179 18.93 -4.15 3.11
CA LEU A 179 18.98 -5.25 2.15
C LEU A 179 20.26 -5.23 1.31
N GLU A 180 20.76 -4.04 0.96
CA GLU A 180 22.03 -3.91 0.24
C GLU A 180 23.21 -4.42 1.07
N SER A 181 23.22 -4.19 2.39
CA SER A 181 24.24 -4.76 3.29
C SER A 181 24.22 -6.30 3.35
N GLU A 182 23.13 -6.91 2.90
CA GLU A 182 22.93 -8.36 2.79
C GLU A 182 23.14 -8.89 1.36
N GLY A 183 23.52 -8.01 0.42
CA GLY A 183 23.74 -8.35 -0.98
C GLY A 183 22.46 -8.45 -1.82
N ILE A 184 21.35 -7.84 -1.37
CA ILE A 184 20.07 -7.76 -2.10
C ILE A 184 19.89 -6.34 -2.66
N SER A 185 19.83 -6.22 -3.98
CA SER A 185 19.66 -4.96 -4.70
C SER A 185 18.17 -4.64 -4.89
N ALA A 186 17.61 -3.89 -3.93
CA ALA A 186 16.20 -3.50 -3.92
C ALA A 186 15.95 -2.11 -4.52
N ARG A 187 15.23 -2.05 -5.64
CA ARG A 187 14.73 -0.81 -6.24
C ARG A 187 13.66 -0.19 -5.34
N VAL A 188 13.59 1.13 -5.24
CA VAL A 188 12.53 1.84 -4.51
C VAL A 188 11.78 2.80 -5.43
N LEU A 189 10.46 2.62 -5.53
CA LEU A 189 9.55 3.53 -6.24
C LEU A 189 8.63 4.25 -5.26
N ASP A 190 8.59 5.58 -5.31
CA ASP A 190 7.58 6.41 -4.67
C ASP A 190 6.39 6.65 -5.61
N ILE A 191 5.23 6.15 -5.20
CA ILE A 191 3.94 6.42 -5.83
C ILE A 191 3.28 7.60 -5.10
N HIS A 192 3.74 8.81 -5.40
CA HIS A 192 3.14 10.03 -4.85
C HIS A 192 1.78 10.37 -5.50
N THR A 193 1.48 9.80 -6.68
CA THR A 193 0.16 9.86 -7.34
C THR A 193 -0.46 8.46 -7.35
N ILE A 194 -1.49 8.24 -6.54
CA ILE A 194 -2.20 6.95 -6.48
C ILE A 194 -3.23 6.82 -7.61
N LYS A 195 -3.78 7.95 -8.05
CA LYS A 195 -4.71 8.06 -9.18
C LYS A 195 -4.48 9.39 -9.90
N PRO A 196 -4.14 9.40 -11.20
CA PRO A 196 -3.81 8.24 -12.03
C PRO A 196 -2.54 7.51 -11.54
N LEU A 197 -2.46 6.21 -11.78
CA LEU A 197 -1.33 5.36 -11.37
C LEU A 197 -0.30 5.32 -12.51
N ASP A 198 1.00 5.26 -12.19
CA ASP A 198 2.05 5.04 -13.20
C ASP A 198 2.14 3.56 -13.59
N GLU A 199 1.25 3.18 -14.51
CA GLU A 199 1.16 1.82 -15.03
C GLU A 199 2.48 1.36 -15.68
N GLU A 200 3.14 2.23 -16.44
CA GLU A 200 4.36 1.93 -17.19
C GLU A 200 5.56 1.67 -16.26
N ALA A 201 5.71 2.48 -15.21
CA ALA A 201 6.78 2.28 -14.23
C ALA A 201 6.59 0.97 -13.45
N LEU A 202 5.36 0.63 -13.06
CA LEU A 202 5.06 -0.61 -12.36
C LEU A 202 5.31 -1.84 -13.26
N GLU A 203 4.90 -1.77 -14.52
CA GLU A 203 5.16 -2.84 -15.51
C GLU A 203 6.65 -3.01 -15.76
N ARG A 204 7.38 -1.90 -15.92
CA ARG A 204 8.84 -1.91 -16.10
C ARG A 204 9.54 -2.53 -14.89
N ALA A 205 9.19 -2.10 -13.68
CA ALA A 205 9.73 -2.64 -12.43
C ALA A 205 9.44 -4.14 -12.29
N ALA A 206 8.18 -4.57 -12.52
CA ALA A 206 7.81 -5.98 -12.44
C ALA A 206 8.60 -6.85 -13.44
N ARG A 207 8.85 -6.32 -14.65
CA ARG A 207 9.62 -7.01 -15.68
C ARG A 207 11.11 -7.11 -15.32
N GLU A 208 11.69 -6.02 -14.84
CA GLU A 208 13.14 -5.90 -14.62
C GLU A 208 13.58 -6.55 -13.31
N THR A 209 12.80 -6.43 -12.24
CA THR A 209 13.14 -6.99 -10.93
C THR A 209 12.44 -8.31 -10.61
N GLY A 210 11.47 -8.72 -11.45
CA GLY A 210 10.75 -9.99 -11.29
C GLY A 210 9.82 -10.07 -10.07
N ALA A 211 9.83 -9.08 -9.19
CA ALA A 211 9.02 -9.02 -7.97
C ALA A 211 8.79 -7.58 -7.51
N LEU A 212 7.58 -7.30 -7.04
CA LEU A 212 7.17 -6.07 -6.38
C LEU A 212 6.72 -6.36 -4.94
N VAL A 213 7.08 -5.47 -4.03
CA VAL A 213 6.62 -5.44 -2.64
C VAL A 213 5.97 -4.10 -2.40
N VAL A 214 4.66 -4.07 -2.15
CA VAL A 214 3.95 -2.80 -1.90
C VAL A 214 3.93 -2.52 -0.40
N VAL A 215 4.34 -1.31 -0.02
CA VAL A 215 4.42 -0.84 1.35
C VAL A 215 3.57 0.42 1.52
N GLU A 216 2.47 0.29 2.26
CA GLU A 216 1.55 1.39 2.52
C GLU A 216 1.05 1.39 3.96
N GLU A 217 0.61 2.55 4.42
CA GLU A 217 -0.03 2.71 5.72
C GLU A 217 -1.55 2.80 5.54
N HIS A 218 -2.16 1.69 5.12
CA HIS A 218 -3.57 1.61 4.72
C HIS A 218 -4.05 0.16 4.79
N LEU A 219 -5.36 -0.06 4.67
CA LEU A 219 -5.96 -1.39 4.53
C LEU A 219 -5.41 -2.13 3.30
N VAL A 220 -5.05 -3.39 3.53
CA VAL A 220 -4.50 -4.32 2.52
C VAL A 220 -5.47 -4.60 1.37
N ASP A 221 -6.76 -4.64 1.67
CA ASP A 221 -7.80 -5.12 0.75
C ASP A 221 -8.32 -4.01 -0.19
N SER A 222 -7.79 -2.79 -0.10
CA SER A 222 -8.34 -1.66 -0.86
C SER A 222 -7.36 -0.53 -1.19
N GLY A 223 -6.12 -0.59 -0.70
CA GLY A 223 -5.10 0.44 -0.88
C GLY A 223 -4.34 0.39 -2.21
N LEU A 224 -3.14 0.98 -2.20
CA LEU A 224 -2.19 0.98 -3.31
C LEU A 224 -1.86 -0.45 -3.75
N GLY A 225 -1.71 -1.39 -2.81
CA GLY A 225 -1.39 -2.78 -3.07
C GLY A 225 -2.40 -3.46 -3.99
N VAL A 226 -3.70 -3.23 -3.77
CA VAL A 226 -4.75 -3.73 -4.66
C VAL A 226 -4.68 -3.09 -6.03
N ARG A 227 -4.38 -1.79 -6.12
CA ARG A 227 -4.27 -1.09 -7.40
C ARG A 227 -3.08 -1.60 -8.22
N VAL A 228 -1.92 -1.78 -7.57
CA VAL A 228 -0.72 -2.38 -8.19
C VAL A 228 -1.02 -3.81 -8.64
N ALA A 229 -1.67 -4.61 -7.80
CA ALA A 229 -2.07 -5.97 -8.12
C ALA A 229 -3.02 -6.04 -9.33
N GLN A 230 -4.02 -5.16 -9.37
CA GLN A 230 -4.97 -5.07 -10.49
C GLN A 230 -4.26 -4.70 -11.79
N GLN A 231 -3.39 -3.68 -11.75
CA GLN A 231 -2.66 -3.26 -12.95
C GLN A 231 -1.77 -4.38 -13.48
N THR A 232 -0.98 -4.96 -12.60
CA THR A 232 0.05 -5.93 -12.99
C THR A 232 -0.54 -7.31 -13.29
N GLY A 233 -1.73 -7.64 -12.76
CA GLY A 233 -2.47 -8.86 -13.08
C GLY A 233 -3.28 -8.80 -14.38
N GLN A 234 -3.69 -7.61 -14.85
CA GLN A 234 -4.47 -7.46 -16.08
C GLN A 234 -3.64 -7.72 -17.35
N ARG A 235 -2.32 -7.55 -17.31
CA ARG A 235 -1.42 -7.78 -18.44
C ARG A 235 -0.65 -9.09 -18.25
N ARG A 236 -1.18 -10.15 -18.85
CA ARG A 236 -0.67 -11.53 -18.76
C ARG A 236 0.77 -11.62 -19.30
N ASP A 237 1.70 -12.02 -18.43
CA ASP A 237 2.79 -12.98 -18.69
C ASP A 237 3.48 -13.38 -17.37
N GLY A 238 2.85 -14.32 -16.64
CA GLY A 238 3.49 -15.06 -15.55
C GLY A 238 3.60 -14.36 -14.19
N LEU A 239 2.76 -13.37 -13.90
CA LEU A 239 2.81 -12.63 -12.63
C LEU A 239 1.83 -13.18 -11.58
N CYS A 240 2.36 -13.64 -10.45
CA CYS A 240 1.64 -14.03 -9.23
C CYS A 240 1.50 -12.83 -8.29
N VAL A 241 0.30 -12.26 -8.19
CA VAL A 241 -0.05 -11.41 -7.05
C VAL A 241 -0.33 -12.33 -5.86
N ALA A 242 0.49 -12.28 -4.81
CA ALA A 242 0.22 -12.89 -3.51
C ALA A 242 -0.12 -11.77 -2.51
N PRO A 243 -1.40 -11.44 -2.29
CA PRO A 243 -1.75 -10.63 -1.12
C PRO A 243 -1.31 -11.41 0.13
N HIS A 244 -0.31 -10.92 0.87
CA HIS A 244 -0.02 -11.46 2.19
C HIS A 244 -0.94 -10.76 3.19
N ALA A 245 -2.20 -11.20 3.20
CA ALA A 245 -3.07 -11.02 4.36
C ALA A 245 -3.07 -12.34 5.11
N GLN A 246 -2.65 -12.34 6.37
CA GLN A 246 -3.06 -13.41 7.26
C GLN A 246 -4.58 -13.33 7.41
N ARG A 247 -5.30 -14.13 6.63
CA ARG A 247 -6.67 -14.52 6.97
C ARG A 247 -6.57 -15.55 8.08
N ALA A 248 -7.12 -15.21 9.25
CA ALA A 248 -7.54 -16.24 10.18
C ALA A 248 -8.71 -17.00 9.53
N ASP A 249 -8.50 -18.28 9.25
CA ASP A 249 -9.60 -19.21 9.10
C ASP A 249 -10.36 -19.21 10.42
N ASP A 250 -11.61 -18.75 10.42
CA ASP A 250 -12.51 -19.02 11.54
C ASP A 250 -13.88 -19.44 10.98
N PRO A 251 -14.27 -20.73 11.11
CA PRO A 251 -15.64 -21.14 10.83
C PRO A 251 -16.50 -20.73 12.03
N HIS A 252 -17.46 -19.81 11.83
CA HIS A 252 -18.66 -19.44 12.62
C HIS A 252 -18.81 -19.90 14.10
N PRO A 253 -19.47 -19.15 15.04
CA PRO A 253 -20.39 -18.01 14.87
C PRO A 253 -20.12 -16.82 15.84
N GLN A 254 -20.76 -15.67 15.61
CA GLN A 254 -20.84 -14.58 16.62
C GLN A 254 -21.66 -15.05 17.85
N PRO A 255 -21.37 -14.62 19.11
CA PRO A 255 -21.32 -13.19 19.49
C PRO A 255 -20.32 -12.78 20.60
N ALA A 256 -19.76 -11.58 20.47
CA ALA A 256 -19.54 -10.58 21.54
C ALA A 256 -18.63 -9.47 21.01
N PHE A 257 -19.02 -8.23 21.29
CA PHE A 257 -18.43 -6.96 20.86
C PHE A 257 -17.02 -6.70 21.47
N GLN A 258 -16.06 -7.60 21.27
CA GLN A 258 -14.70 -7.55 21.83
C GLN A 258 -13.51 -7.55 20.84
N PRO A 259 -13.61 -7.91 19.53
CA PRO A 259 -12.44 -7.95 18.65
C PRO A 259 -11.76 -6.59 18.44
N ALA A 260 -12.56 -5.52 18.26
CA ALA A 260 -12.04 -4.18 17.98
C ALA A 260 -11.21 -3.63 19.15
N GLN A 261 -11.57 -3.94 20.39
CA GLN A 261 -10.84 -3.47 21.58
C GLN A 261 -9.45 -4.11 21.72
N ARG A 262 -9.28 -5.40 21.36
CA ARG A 262 -7.96 -6.06 21.42
C ARG A 262 -7.00 -5.57 20.34
N LEU A 263 -7.50 -5.30 19.13
CA LEU A 263 -6.71 -4.71 18.04
C LEU A 263 -6.23 -3.31 18.42
N THR A 264 -7.14 -2.53 19.01
CA THR A 264 -6.88 -1.19 19.53
C THR A 264 -5.84 -1.21 20.66
N GLN A 265 -5.98 -2.10 21.65
CA GLN A 265 -5.02 -2.23 22.77
C GLN A 265 -3.60 -2.60 22.29
N ARG A 266 -3.48 -3.46 21.27
CA ARG A 266 -2.17 -3.85 20.69
C ARG A 266 -1.52 -2.75 19.86
N LEU A 267 -2.33 -1.89 19.22
CA LEU A 267 -1.86 -0.65 18.58
C LEU A 267 -1.38 0.37 19.64
N PHE A 268 -2.00 0.39 20.82
CA PHE A 268 -1.70 1.30 21.93
C PHE A 268 -0.45 0.92 22.76
N ASP A 269 -0.08 -0.37 22.84
CA ASP A 269 1.07 -0.85 23.63
C ASP A 269 2.47 -0.56 23.02
N GLY A 270 2.59 0.41 22.10
CA GLY A 270 3.88 0.84 21.54
C GLY A 270 4.60 -0.23 20.69
N ARG A 271 3.92 -1.32 20.32
CA ARG A 271 4.47 -2.40 19.49
C ARG A 271 4.22 -2.19 18.00
N ILE A 272 4.43 -0.96 17.49
CA ILE A 272 4.75 -0.74 16.07
C ILE A 272 6.20 -1.24 15.88
N GLY A 273 6.38 -2.55 16.05
CA GLY A 273 7.68 -3.21 16.05
C GLY A 273 8.29 -3.20 14.66
N ASN A 274 9.38 -2.44 14.52
CA ASN A 274 10.39 -2.50 13.46
C ASN A 274 9.81 -2.59 12.03
N ARG A 275 9.20 -1.49 11.53
CA ARG A 275 8.67 -1.36 10.16
C ARG A 275 9.71 -1.75 9.11
N LEU A 276 10.94 -1.26 9.29
CA LEU A 276 12.13 -1.64 8.56
C LEU A 276 12.30 -3.17 8.46
N GLU A 277 12.42 -3.85 9.60
CA GLU A 277 12.65 -5.31 9.63
C GLU A 277 11.47 -6.09 9.04
N ARG A 278 10.25 -5.56 9.14
CA ARG A 278 9.10 -6.15 8.44
C ARG A 278 9.27 -6.07 6.93
N ILE A 279 9.62 -4.90 6.37
CA ILE A 279 9.81 -4.74 4.92
C ILE A 279 10.94 -5.66 4.45
N ALA A 280 12.10 -5.59 5.10
CA ALA A 280 13.26 -6.44 4.78
C ALA A 280 12.92 -7.93 4.90
N GLY A 281 12.24 -8.34 5.98
CA GLY A 281 11.82 -9.71 6.22
C GLY A 281 10.93 -10.27 5.10
N HIS A 282 9.98 -9.50 4.60
CA HIS A 282 9.12 -9.96 3.51
C HIS A 282 9.85 -10.02 2.16
N VAL A 283 10.76 -9.08 1.88
CA VAL A 283 11.63 -9.17 0.70
C VAL A 283 12.43 -10.47 0.73
N ARG A 284 13.04 -10.81 1.87
CA ARG A 284 13.78 -12.08 2.03
C ARG A 284 12.88 -13.30 1.77
N GLN A 285 11.67 -13.32 2.34
CA GLN A 285 10.72 -14.41 2.12
C GLN A 285 10.33 -14.57 0.65
N LEU A 286 10.15 -13.45 -0.06
CA LEU A 286 9.79 -13.43 -1.48
C LEU A 286 10.90 -14.02 -2.35
N LEU A 287 12.14 -13.59 -2.13
CA LEU A 287 13.31 -14.07 -2.89
C LEU A 287 13.53 -15.58 -2.65
N VAL A 288 13.34 -16.06 -1.42
CA VAL A 288 13.40 -17.50 -1.11
C VAL A 288 12.31 -18.27 -1.87
N ALA A 289 11.08 -17.75 -1.93
CA ALA A 289 9.98 -18.38 -2.65
C ALA A 289 10.26 -18.48 -4.17
N GLN A 290 10.86 -17.44 -4.77
CA GLN A 290 11.26 -17.45 -6.18
C GLN A 290 12.32 -18.52 -6.48
N GLN A 291 13.33 -18.66 -5.62
CA GLN A 291 14.37 -19.70 -5.77
C GLN A 291 13.83 -21.12 -5.58
N GLY A 292 12.85 -21.31 -4.69
CA GLY A 292 12.19 -22.61 -4.47
C GLY A 292 11.32 -23.07 -5.65
N GLY A 293 10.71 -22.13 -6.38
CA GLY A 293 9.93 -22.40 -7.60
C GLY A 293 10.79 -22.90 -8.76
N GLN A 294 11.99 -22.34 -8.95
CA GLN A 294 12.91 -22.77 -10.03
C GLN A 294 13.39 -24.22 -9.87
N ARG A 295 13.60 -24.71 -8.63
CA ARG A 295 14.07 -26.10 -8.40
C ARG A 295 13.02 -27.18 -8.69
N ARG A 296 11.72 -26.87 -8.72
CA ARG A 296 10.65 -27.87 -8.97
C ARG A 296 10.39 -28.17 -10.44
N HIS A 297 10.94 -27.38 -11.38
CA HIS A 297 10.80 -27.61 -12.82
C HIS A 297 11.99 -28.32 -13.49
N GLY A 298 13.07 -28.62 -12.76
CA GLY A 298 14.15 -29.45 -13.25
C GLY A 298 13.87 -30.94 -13.04
N ARG A 299 13.56 -31.68 -14.11
CA ARG A 299 13.67 -33.16 -14.10
C ARG A 299 15.10 -33.52 -13.67
N LEU A 300 15.22 -34.31 -12.61
CA LEU A 300 16.46 -34.99 -12.21
C LEU A 300 16.89 -35.94 -13.34
N GLY A 301 17.85 -35.51 -14.16
CA GLY A 301 18.73 -36.40 -14.93
C GLY A 301 20.02 -36.67 -14.13
N PRO A 302 20.69 -37.81 -14.33
CA PRO A 302 21.78 -38.24 -13.46
C PRO A 302 23.02 -37.36 -13.65
N ALA A 303 23.72 -37.17 -12.53
CA ALA A 303 24.83 -36.26 -12.35
C ALA A 303 26.04 -36.51 -13.27
N THR A 304 26.70 -35.44 -13.69
CA THR A 304 28.16 -35.40 -13.87
C THR A 304 28.70 -34.13 -13.22
N ARG A 305 29.68 -34.30 -12.32
CA ARG A 305 30.41 -33.23 -11.62
C ARG A 305 31.39 -32.57 -12.59
N GLN A 306 31.46 -31.24 -12.61
CA GLN A 306 32.72 -30.47 -12.53
C GLN A 306 32.39 -29.00 -12.21
N GLY A 307 33.23 -28.38 -11.37
CA GLY A 307 32.83 -27.26 -10.51
C GLY A 307 32.91 -25.87 -11.11
N HIS A 308 32.22 -24.95 -10.44
CA HIS A 308 32.71 -23.62 -10.08
C HIS A 308 31.95 -23.14 -8.82
N ALA A 309 32.66 -22.41 -7.96
CA ALA A 309 32.34 -22.20 -6.54
C ALA A 309 30.99 -21.49 -6.30
N GLY A 310 30.07 -22.19 -5.65
CA GLY A 310 28.79 -21.65 -5.18
C GLY A 310 28.90 -21.08 -3.77
N ILE A 311 28.43 -19.85 -3.60
CA ILE A 311 28.25 -19.18 -2.31
C ILE A 311 27.22 -19.99 -1.51
N GLY A 312 27.68 -20.64 -0.44
CA GLY A 312 26.85 -21.44 0.45
C GLY A 312 26.07 -20.56 1.42
N LEU A 313 24.78 -20.32 1.13
CA LEU A 313 23.86 -19.75 2.11
C LEU A 313 23.51 -20.84 3.14
N ARG A 314 24.12 -20.74 4.33
CA ARG A 314 23.81 -21.59 5.49
C ARG A 314 22.35 -21.37 5.90
N LEU A 315 21.54 -22.41 5.77
CA LEU A 315 20.16 -22.50 6.27
C LEU A 315 20.09 -22.08 7.75
N LEU A 316 19.48 -20.92 8.04
CA LEU A 316 18.93 -20.63 9.36
C LEU A 316 17.68 -21.49 9.54
N ARG A 317 17.87 -22.71 10.08
CA ARG A 317 16.80 -23.50 10.69
C ARG A 317 16.41 -22.82 12.00
N GLY A 318 15.18 -22.30 12.10
CA GLY A 318 14.56 -22.08 13.43
C GLY A 318 13.87 -20.74 13.72
N ALA A 319 13.37 -19.98 12.74
CA ALA A 319 12.48 -18.86 13.06
C ALA A 319 11.01 -19.32 13.08
N ARG A 320 10.48 -19.63 14.26
CA ARG A 320 9.03 -19.65 14.49
C ARG A 320 8.57 -18.19 14.56
N LEU A 321 7.87 -17.71 13.54
CA LEU A 321 7.20 -16.42 13.53
C LEU A 321 5.72 -16.65 13.86
N GLU A 322 5.44 -16.79 15.15
CA GLU A 322 4.06 -16.67 15.66
C GLU A 322 3.81 -15.19 16.00
N HIS A 323 2.62 -14.69 15.63
CA HIS A 323 2.05 -13.34 15.87
C HIS A 323 2.30 -12.29 14.77
N LEU A 324 1.29 -12.12 13.90
CA LEU A 324 1.28 -11.17 12.78
C LEU A 324 -0.10 -10.47 12.77
N ASP A 325 -0.17 -9.22 13.24
CA ASP A 325 -1.38 -8.39 13.15
C ASP A 325 -1.33 -7.44 11.93
N GLN A 326 -2.53 -7.10 11.44
CA GLN A 326 -2.91 -6.65 10.10
C GLN A 326 -2.27 -5.33 9.60
N PHE A 327 -1.38 -5.42 8.60
CA PHE A 327 -0.93 -4.31 7.78
C PHE A 327 -0.83 -4.74 6.31
N GLY A 328 -1.17 -3.83 5.39
CA GLY A 328 -1.13 -4.12 3.96
C GLY A 328 0.28 -4.22 3.40
N LEU A 329 0.75 -5.45 3.29
CA LEU A 329 1.82 -5.81 2.38
C LEU A 329 1.22 -6.69 1.27
N VAL A 330 1.16 -6.14 0.07
CA VAL A 330 0.77 -6.92 -1.11
C VAL A 330 2.05 -7.31 -1.84
N LEU A 331 2.30 -8.61 -1.93
CA LEU A 331 3.42 -9.15 -2.69
C LEU A 331 2.94 -9.41 -4.12
N VAL A 332 3.74 -9.05 -5.10
CA VAL A 332 3.49 -9.41 -6.50
C VAL A 332 4.77 -10.00 -7.07
N ALA A 333 4.87 -11.32 -7.17
CA ALA A 333 6.03 -12.03 -7.70
C ALA A 333 5.77 -12.57 -9.11
N ARG A 334 6.75 -12.49 -10.02
CA ARG A 334 6.72 -13.23 -11.29
C ARG A 334 7.15 -14.69 -11.05
N CYS A 335 6.43 -15.64 -11.65
CA CYS A 335 6.96 -16.96 -11.94
C CYS A 335 7.89 -16.85 -13.17
N ALA A 336 9.11 -17.39 -13.07
CA ALA A 336 10.15 -17.27 -14.09
C ALA A 336 9.64 -17.57 -15.52
N PRO A 337 10.12 -16.84 -16.55
CA PRO A 337 9.82 -17.19 -17.93
C PRO A 337 10.39 -18.57 -18.26
N GLY A 338 9.56 -19.44 -18.84
CA GLY A 338 10.06 -20.62 -19.55
C GLY A 338 10.74 -20.15 -20.84
N ASP A 339 11.93 -20.69 -21.12
CA ASP A 339 12.71 -20.48 -22.34
C ASP A 339 11.82 -20.28 -23.57
N GLU A 340 11.91 -19.12 -24.21
CA GLU A 340 11.46 -18.92 -25.58
C GLU A 340 12.29 -19.82 -26.52
N ARG A 341 11.86 -21.07 -26.69
CA ARG A 341 12.35 -21.91 -27.78
C ARG A 341 11.17 -22.35 -28.65
N HIS A 342 11.21 -21.79 -29.85
CA HIS A 342 10.52 -22.19 -31.09
C HIS A 342 9.14 -21.55 -31.32
N ALA A 343 9.18 -20.39 -31.96
CA ALA A 343 8.13 -19.93 -32.85
C ALA A 343 7.95 -20.94 -33.99
N GLY A 344 6.83 -21.66 -33.98
CA GLY A 344 6.49 -22.55 -35.08
C GLY A 344 5.58 -23.72 -34.73
N ASP A 345 4.43 -23.48 -34.08
CA ASP A 345 3.21 -24.22 -34.42
C ASP A 345 2.00 -23.65 -33.69
N GLN A 346 0.96 -23.30 -34.44
CA GLN A 346 -0.36 -23.00 -33.88
C GLN A 346 -0.96 -24.30 -33.33
N LYS A 347 -0.77 -24.64 -32.05
CA LYS A 347 -1.57 -25.69 -31.37
C LYS A 347 -1.51 -25.58 -29.84
N LYS A 348 -2.67 -25.27 -29.27
CA LYS A 348 -3.13 -25.54 -27.89
C LYS A 348 -2.17 -25.11 -26.77
N CYS A 349 -2.33 -23.87 -26.29
CA CYS A 349 -1.92 -23.51 -24.93
C CYS A 349 -2.65 -24.43 -23.94
N ALA A 350 -1.97 -25.43 -23.40
CA ALA A 350 -2.44 -26.14 -22.23
C ALA A 350 -2.53 -25.13 -21.06
N PRO A 351 -3.59 -25.15 -20.23
CA PRO A 351 -3.69 -24.25 -19.10
C PRO A 351 -2.53 -24.51 -18.14
N PHE A 352 -1.56 -23.60 -18.13
CA PHE A 352 -0.44 -23.64 -17.20
C PHE A 352 -1.00 -23.40 -15.80
N ARG A 353 -1.05 -24.46 -14.99
CA ARG A 353 -1.43 -24.38 -13.59
C ARG A 353 -0.30 -23.65 -12.86
N CYS A 354 -0.49 -22.36 -12.65
CA CYS A 354 0.25 -21.61 -11.65
C CYS A 354 0.00 -22.32 -10.31
N PRO A 355 1.03 -22.89 -9.64
CA PRO A 355 0.81 -23.42 -8.32
C PRO A 355 0.65 -22.21 -7.40
N ILE A 356 -0.61 -21.87 -7.10
CA ILE A 356 -0.92 -21.12 -5.88
C ILE A 356 -0.35 -21.97 -4.74
N GLN A 357 0.85 -21.64 -4.27
CA GLN A 357 1.34 -22.18 -3.01
C GLN A 357 0.69 -21.36 -1.90
N VAL A 358 -0.53 -21.76 -1.53
CA VAL A 358 -0.94 -21.62 -0.14
C VAL A 358 -0.11 -22.65 0.62
N LEU A 359 0.85 -22.19 1.41
CA LEU A 359 1.53 -23.06 2.36
C LEU A 359 0.50 -23.44 3.44
N HIS A 360 -0.19 -24.56 3.23
CA HIS A 360 -0.90 -25.25 4.31
C HIS A 360 0.11 -26.11 5.07
N ASP A 361 0.15 -25.98 6.39
CA ASP A 361 0.88 -26.87 7.29
C ASP A 361 0.22 -28.28 7.22
N PRO A 362 0.95 -29.35 6.83
CA PRO A 362 0.37 -30.68 6.69
C PRO A 362 0.20 -31.46 8.02
N PHE A 363 0.39 -30.84 9.18
CA PHE A 363 0.12 -31.50 10.46
C PHE A 363 -1.15 -30.98 11.12
N LEU A 364 -2.30 -31.51 10.70
CA LEU A 364 -3.50 -31.67 11.55
C LEU A 364 -4.58 -32.45 10.77
N ALA A 365 -4.38 -33.76 10.63
CA ALA A 365 -5.48 -34.67 10.36
C ALA A 365 -6.35 -34.78 11.64
N PRO A 366 -7.70 -34.79 11.53
CA PRO A 366 -8.60 -34.74 12.67
C PRO A 366 -8.54 -36.05 13.46
N ARG A 367 -8.22 -35.98 14.75
CA ARG A 367 -8.58 -37.03 15.69
C ARG A 367 -9.96 -36.70 16.26
N SER A 368 -10.88 -37.62 16.05
CA SER A 368 -12.28 -37.64 16.53
C SER A 368 -12.46 -37.14 17.97
N PRO A 369 -13.53 -36.40 18.29
CA PRO A 369 -13.94 -36.19 19.66
C PRO A 369 -14.88 -37.32 20.12
N PHE A 370 -14.51 -38.00 21.21
CA PHE A 370 -15.46 -38.75 22.05
C PHE A 370 -16.19 -37.76 22.99
N PRO A 371 -17.43 -38.07 23.41
CA PRO A 371 -18.41 -37.09 23.86
C PRO A 371 -18.47 -36.99 25.39
N PHE A 372 -18.82 -35.83 25.94
CA PHE A 372 -19.39 -35.69 27.29
C PHE A 372 -20.18 -34.36 27.41
N PRO A 373 -21.15 -34.27 28.34
CA PRO A 373 -22.55 -34.08 27.97
C PRO A 373 -23.07 -32.69 28.33
N VAL A 374 -24.18 -32.34 27.67
CA VAL A 374 -24.98 -31.14 27.90
C VAL A 374 -25.49 -31.11 29.34
N GLY A 375 -25.02 -30.14 30.11
CA GLY A 375 -25.63 -29.70 31.37
C GLY A 375 -26.44 -28.43 31.13
N ARG A 376 -27.74 -28.48 31.42
CA ARG A 376 -28.64 -27.32 31.44
C ARG A 376 -28.24 -26.35 32.56
N GLN A 377 -28.26 -25.05 32.25
CA GLN A 377 -29.03 -24.04 32.98
C GLN A 377 -29.24 -22.81 32.12
#